data_AF-A0A7S3I3F4-F1
#
_entry.id   AF-A0A7S3I3F4-F1
#
_cell.length_a   1.000
_cell.length_b   1.000
_cell.length_c   1.000
_cell.angle_alpha   90.00
_cell.angle_beta   90.00
_cell.angle_gamma   90.00
#
_symmetry.space_group_name_H-M   'P 1'
#
loop_
_entity.id
_entity.type
_entity.pdbx_description
1 polymer ?
#
loop_
_entity_poly.entity_id
_entity_poly.type
_entity_poly.pdbx_seq_one_letter_code
_entity_poly.pdbx_strand_id
1 'polypeptide(L)'
;DFAVALIVLDVVIARNTKARWMALHTLANAAVCLFSWPEVSRAAEDPLNSCSGPAPTYVPAYIICAVHFYHLVGGFKLTLDDWVHHCVFVTYIGAACFAFEESGPLVNLIAFFMCGLPGGLDYMMLVLVKHGVLTSQTEKSWNSRINVWLRSPGLLLAAYCMFVATRSGPTHTPCAQHPIKTAINAMLIFSNAQYYMQKVTGNTYRKVQAFNS
;
A
#
# COMPACT_ATOMS: atom_id res chain seq x y z
N ASP A 1 6.57 3.68 -19.70
CA ASP A 1 7.23 2.66 -18.86
C ASP A 1 7.51 3.25 -17.49
N PHE A 2 6.95 2.66 -16.43
CA PHE A 2 7.10 3.16 -15.05
C PHE A 2 8.51 2.96 -14.49
N ALA A 3 9.26 1.96 -14.96
CA ALA A 3 10.65 1.75 -14.55
C ALA A 3 11.52 2.90 -15.07
N VAL A 4 11.33 3.30 -16.33
CA VAL A 4 12.01 4.47 -16.91
C VAL A 4 11.63 5.75 -16.16
N ALA A 5 10.34 5.93 -15.83
CA ALA A 5 9.90 7.08 -15.04
C ALA A 5 10.58 7.14 -13.66
N LEU A 6 10.70 6.00 -12.96
CA LEU A 6 11.41 5.94 -11.67
C LEU A 6 12.89 6.27 -11.81
N ILE A 7 13.56 5.80 -12.87
CA ILE A 7 14.97 6.13 -13.13
C ILE A 7 15.12 7.64 -13.38
N VAL A 8 14.23 8.25 -14.16
CA VAL A 8 14.25 9.69 -14.41
C VAL A 8 14.03 10.47 -13.10
N LEU A 9 13.02 10.10 -12.31
CA LEU A 9 12.78 10.71 -11.00
C LEU A 9 13.98 10.56 -10.06
N ASP A 10 14.65 9.42 -10.09
CA ASP A 10 15.84 9.19 -9.30
C ASP A 10 17.00 10.09 -9.73
N VAL A 11 17.28 10.16 -11.03
CA VAL A 11 18.39 10.93 -11.58
C VAL A 11 18.19 12.43 -11.41
N VAL A 12 16.97 12.92 -11.63
CA VAL A 12 16.67 14.36 -11.62
C VAL A 12 16.41 14.85 -10.19
N ILE A 13 15.69 14.08 -9.38
CA ILE A 13 15.21 14.52 -8.07
C ILE A 13 15.94 13.77 -6.95
N ALA A 14 15.71 12.46 -6.85
CA ALA A 14 15.95 11.77 -5.59
C ALA A 14 17.43 11.61 -5.22
N ARG A 15 18.32 11.39 -6.21
CA ARG A 15 19.77 11.27 -5.95
C ARG A 15 20.40 12.55 -5.43
N ASN A 16 19.75 13.68 -5.64
CA ASN A 16 20.19 14.98 -5.15
C ASN A 16 19.72 15.24 -3.70
N THR A 17 19.03 14.27 -3.08
CA THR A 17 18.55 14.36 -1.69
C THR A 17 19.32 13.42 -0.77
N LYS A 18 19.40 13.77 0.52
CA LYS A 18 19.94 12.88 1.57
C LYS A 18 19.03 11.67 1.86
N ALA A 19 17.82 11.69 1.31
CA ALA A 19 16.75 10.73 1.54
C ALA A 19 16.31 10.03 0.24
N ARG A 20 17.25 9.76 -0.67
CA ARG A 20 17.02 9.26 -2.03
C ARG A 20 15.91 8.21 -2.12
N TRP A 21 16.03 7.12 -1.37
CA TRP A 21 15.02 6.05 -1.38
C TRP A 21 13.65 6.54 -0.94
N MET A 22 13.60 7.26 0.19
CA MET A 22 12.34 7.77 0.74
C MET A 22 11.67 8.76 -0.21
N ALA A 23 12.43 9.62 -0.88
CA ALA A 23 11.91 10.57 -1.85
C ALA A 23 11.29 9.87 -3.06
N LEU A 24 11.96 8.85 -3.63
CA LEU A 24 11.39 8.04 -4.71
C LEU A 24 10.09 7.37 -4.29
N HIS A 25 10.10 6.78 -3.10
CA HIS A 25 8.95 6.04 -2.61
C HIS A 25 7.75 6.97 -2.33
N THR A 26 7.98 8.17 -1.81
CA THR A 26 6.94 9.21 -1.68
C THR A 26 6.30 9.55 -3.02
N LEU A 27 7.12 9.79 -4.06
CA LEU A 27 6.62 10.16 -5.40
C LEU A 27 5.84 9.00 -6.04
N ALA A 28 6.34 7.78 -5.93
CA ALA A 28 5.64 6.59 -6.42
C ALA A 28 4.29 6.39 -5.71
N ASN A 29 4.26 6.53 -4.38
CA ASN A 29 3.04 6.39 -3.59
C ASN A 29 2.02 7.50 -3.90
N ALA A 30 2.47 8.73 -4.14
CA ALA A 30 1.61 9.82 -4.58
C ALA A 30 0.96 9.51 -5.94
N ALA A 31 1.71 8.97 -6.89
CA ALA A 31 1.16 8.53 -8.17
C ALA A 31 0.14 7.38 -7.99
N VAL A 32 0.44 6.40 -7.12
CA VAL A 32 -0.51 5.33 -6.75
C VAL A 32 -1.81 5.93 -6.23
N CYS A 33 -1.77 6.92 -5.33
CA CYS A 33 -2.97 7.59 -4.83
C CYS A 33 -3.80 8.21 -5.96
N LEU A 34 -3.15 9.00 -6.82
CA LEU A 34 -3.82 9.73 -7.90
C LEU A 34 -4.52 8.77 -8.87
N PHE A 35 -3.84 7.70 -9.29
CA PHE A 35 -4.37 6.76 -10.28
C PHE A 35 -5.36 5.75 -9.70
N SER A 36 -5.33 5.48 -8.38
CA SER A 36 -6.29 4.59 -7.74
C SER A 36 -7.58 5.29 -7.28
N TRP A 37 -7.56 6.61 -7.07
CA TRP A 37 -8.67 7.35 -6.47
C TRP A 37 -10.05 7.13 -7.13
N PRO A 38 -10.21 7.15 -8.48
CA PRO A 38 -11.53 6.94 -9.10
C PRO A 38 -12.12 5.54 -8.84
N GLU A 39 -11.27 4.56 -8.55
CA GLU A 39 -11.71 3.19 -8.24
C GLU A 39 -11.93 3.02 -6.74
N VAL A 40 -11.11 3.67 -5.92
CA VAL A 40 -11.28 3.73 -4.46
C VAL A 40 -12.68 4.27 -4.11
N SER A 41 -13.11 5.37 -4.73
CA SER A 41 -14.43 5.95 -4.48
C SER A 41 -15.55 4.98 -4.87
N ARG A 42 -15.46 4.35 -6.04
CA ARG A 42 -16.45 3.36 -6.51
C ARG A 42 -16.54 2.14 -5.59
N ALA A 43 -15.40 1.59 -5.15
CA ALA A 43 -15.38 0.45 -4.25
C ALA A 43 -15.94 0.78 -2.85
N ALA A 44 -15.75 2.03 -2.39
CA ALA A 44 -16.29 2.49 -1.12
C ALA A 44 -17.79 2.80 -1.18
N GLU A 45 -18.28 3.34 -2.29
CA GLU A 45 -19.70 3.66 -2.52
C GLU A 45 -20.55 2.41 -2.80
N ASP A 46 -19.97 1.42 -3.48
CA ASP A 46 -20.65 0.15 -3.79
C ASP A 46 -19.79 -1.08 -3.41
N PRO A 47 -19.74 -1.43 -2.11
CA PRO A 47 -18.99 -2.60 -1.63
C PRO A 47 -19.49 -3.94 -2.18
N LEU A 48 -20.75 -4.04 -2.63
CA LEU A 48 -21.31 -5.29 -3.18
C LEU A 48 -20.74 -5.58 -4.56
N ASN A 49 -20.55 -4.53 -5.36
CA ASN A 49 -20.05 -4.62 -6.71
C ASN A 49 -18.54 -4.30 -6.80
N SER A 50 -17.82 -4.24 -5.68
CA SER A 50 -16.39 -3.90 -5.66
C SER A 50 -15.51 -4.92 -6.38
N CYS A 51 -15.97 -6.16 -6.50
CA CYS A 51 -15.31 -7.22 -7.27
C CYS A 51 -15.91 -7.42 -8.67
N SER A 52 -16.70 -6.46 -9.15
CA SER A 52 -17.40 -6.55 -10.42
C SER A 52 -17.09 -5.35 -11.30
N GLY A 53 -17.36 -5.48 -12.60
CA GLY A 53 -17.13 -4.44 -13.58
C GLY A 53 -15.86 -4.66 -14.41
N PRO A 54 -15.48 -3.67 -15.23
CA PRO A 54 -14.32 -3.80 -16.11
C PRO A 54 -13.04 -4.00 -15.32
N ALA A 55 -12.03 -4.57 -15.98
CA ALA A 55 -10.70 -4.74 -15.42
C ALA A 55 -10.22 -3.42 -14.77
N PRO A 56 -9.65 -3.48 -13.56
CA PRO A 56 -9.15 -2.29 -12.88
C PRO A 56 -8.07 -1.62 -13.72
N THR A 57 -7.86 -0.32 -13.51
CA THR A 57 -6.62 0.29 -14.00
C THR A 57 -5.44 -0.36 -13.28
N TYR A 58 -4.57 -1.04 -14.05
CA TYR A 58 -3.37 -1.66 -13.52
C TYR A 58 -2.22 -0.68 -13.29
N VAL A 59 -2.41 0.60 -13.61
CA VAL A 59 -1.39 1.64 -13.43
C VAL A 59 -0.82 1.67 -11.99
N PRO A 60 -1.64 1.69 -10.92
CA PRO A 60 -1.13 1.65 -9.55
C PRO A 60 -0.34 0.37 -9.25
N ALA A 61 -0.83 -0.79 -9.72
CA ALA A 61 -0.14 -2.06 -9.54
C ALA A 61 1.24 -2.07 -10.23
N TYR A 62 1.33 -1.57 -11.47
CA TYR A 62 2.61 -1.45 -12.17
C TYR A 62 3.58 -0.50 -11.47
N ILE A 63 3.11 0.63 -10.92
CA ILE A 63 3.95 1.54 -10.15
C ILE A 63 4.48 0.85 -8.89
N ILE A 64 3.62 0.14 -8.16
CA ILE A 64 4.00 -0.63 -6.95
C ILE A 64 5.05 -1.68 -7.31
N CYS A 65 4.83 -2.48 -8.34
CA CYS A 65 5.81 -3.49 -8.78
C CYS A 65 7.14 -2.84 -9.19
N ALA A 66 7.09 -1.74 -9.95
CA ALA A 66 8.28 -1.05 -10.42
C ALA A 66 9.11 -0.46 -9.26
N VAL A 67 8.47 0.17 -8.26
CA VAL A 67 9.21 0.76 -7.12
C VAL A 67 9.85 -0.30 -6.24
N HIS A 68 9.17 -1.41 -6.00
CA HIS A 68 9.72 -2.52 -5.21
C HIS A 68 10.80 -3.29 -5.97
N PHE A 69 10.64 -3.49 -7.29
CA PHE A 69 11.71 -4.05 -8.11
C PHE A 69 12.94 -3.14 -8.10
N TYR A 70 12.75 -1.83 -8.26
CA TYR A 70 13.84 -0.85 -8.18
C TYR A 70 14.52 -0.84 -6.79
N HIS A 71 13.77 -1.05 -5.71
CA HIS A 71 14.35 -1.19 -4.37
C HIS A 71 15.36 -2.34 -4.28
N LEU A 72 15.01 -3.48 -4.90
CA LEU A 72 15.82 -4.70 -4.87
C LEU A 72 17.11 -4.54 -5.68
N VAL A 73 17.03 -3.91 -6.86
CA VAL A 73 18.17 -3.83 -7.79
C VAL A 73 18.95 -2.51 -7.71
N GLY A 74 18.39 -1.47 -7.09
CA GLY A 74 18.93 -0.11 -7.08
C GLY A 74 20.10 0.14 -6.12
N GLY A 75 20.64 -0.91 -5.50
CA GLY A 75 21.78 -0.83 -4.58
C GLY A 75 21.42 -0.30 -3.18
N PHE A 76 20.16 -0.42 -2.76
CA PHE A 76 19.72 -0.06 -1.41
C PHE A 76 20.00 -1.18 -0.41
N LYS A 77 20.16 -0.83 0.87
CA LYS A 77 20.35 -1.84 1.93
C LYS A 77 19.01 -2.46 2.29
N LEU A 78 18.88 -3.78 2.07
CA LEU A 78 17.69 -4.55 2.39
C LEU A 78 17.83 -5.23 3.75
N THR A 79 16.81 -5.12 4.59
CA THR A 79 16.67 -5.86 5.84
C THR A 79 15.91 -7.18 5.62
N LEU A 80 15.92 -8.08 6.61
CA LEU A 80 15.10 -9.29 6.55
C LEU A 80 13.60 -8.95 6.44
N ASP A 81 13.15 -7.91 7.14
CA ASP A 81 11.77 -7.43 7.05
C ASP A 81 11.41 -6.98 5.62
N ASP A 82 12.37 -6.36 4.92
CA ASP A 82 12.19 -6.01 3.52
C ASP A 82 12.02 -7.28 2.68
N TRP A 83 12.87 -8.29 2.84
CA TRP A 83 12.72 -9.54 2.08
C TRP A 83 11.37 -10.23 2.29
N VAL A 84 10.89 -10.30 3.54
CA VAL A 84 9.56 -10.87 3.83
C VAL A 84 8.47 -10.03 3.15
N HIS A 85 8.56 -8.71 3.21
CA HIS A 85 7.61 -7.81 2.55
C HIS A 85 7.57 -7.99 1.03
N HIS A 86 8.74 -8.10 0.38
CA HIS A 86 8.82 -8.26 -1.07
C HIS A 86 8.34 -9.65 -1.50
N CYS A 87 8.78 -10.71 -0.82
CA CYS A 87 8.41 -12.08 -1.22
C CYS A 87 6.96 -12.43 -0.91
N VAL A 88 6.43 -12.02 0.25
CA VAL A 88 5.07 -12.40 0.67
C VAL A 88 4.04 -11.39 0.20
N PHE A 89 4.27 -10.09 0.39
CA PHE A 89 3.25 -9.10 0.07
C PHE A 89 3.37 -8.60 -1.37
N VAL A 90 4.56 -8.28 -1.87
CA VAL A 90 4.69 -7.77 -3.25
C VAL A 90 4.52 -8.89 -4.28
N THR A 91 5.15 -10.04 -4.09
CA THR A 91 5.05 -11.13 -5.07
C THR A 91 3.69 -11.81 -5.02
N TYR A 92 3.20 -12.26 -3.86
CA TYR A 92 1.95 -13.03 -3.81
C TYR A 92 0.71 -12.13 -3.96
N ILE A 93 0.56 -11.07 -3.16
CA ILE A 93 -0.60 -10.17 -3.28
C ILE A 93 -0.53 -9.40 -4.60
N GLY A 94 0.66 -8.93 -5.01
CA GLY A 94 0.83 -8.28 -6.32
C GLY A 94 0.50 -9.22 -7.49
N ALA A 95 0.94 -10.49 -7.47
CA ALA A 95 0.55 -11.45 -8.49
C ALA A 95 -0.95 -11.74 -8.47
N ALA A 96 -1.58 -11.79 -7.29
CA ALA A 96 -3.03 -11.92 -7.18
C ALA A 96 -3.76 -10.76 -7.88
N CYS A 97 -3.28 -9.53 -7.76
CA CYS A 97 -3.87 -8.38 -8.46
C CYS A 97 -3.91 -8.56 -9.99
N PHE A 98 -2.93 -9.26 -10.58
CA PHE A 98 -2.89 -9.53 -12.02
C PHE A 98 -3.60 -10.82 -12.41
N ALA A 99 -3.62 -11.82 -11.53
CA ALA A 99 -4.23 -13.12 -11.80
C ALA A 99 -5.77 -13.10 -11.79
N PHE A 100 -6.39 -12.05 -11.25
CA PHE A 100 -7.84 -11.85 -11.25
C PHE A 100 -8.20 -10.66 -12.15
N GLU A 101 -8.15 -10.86 -13.46
CA GLU A 101 -8.31 -9.78 -14.46
C GLU A 101 -9.64 -9.01 -14.35
N GLU A 102 -10.66 -9.60 -13.72
CA GLU A 102 -11.99 -9.00 -13.52
C GLU A 102 -12.30 -8.63 -12.05
N SER A 103 -11.27 -8.42 -11.22
CA SER A 103 -11.47 -8.16 -9.79
C SER A 103 -11.99 -6.76 -9.45
N GLY A 104 -12.31 -5.94 -10.47
CA GLY A 104 -13.01 -4.67 -10.32
C GLY A 104 -12.24 -3.61 -9.51
N PRO A 105 -12.94 -2.55 -9.02
CA PRO A 105 -12.30 -1.41 -8.36
C PRO A 105 -11.61 -1.75 -7.02
N LEU A 106 -11.91 -2.91 -6.43
CA LEU A 106 -11.34 -3.37 -5.17
C LEU A 106 -9.79 -3.42 -5.18
N VAL A 107 -9.18 -3.79 -6.31
CA VAL A 107 -7.71 -3.87 -6.43
C VAL A 107 -7.06 -2.53 -6.08
N ASN A 108 -7.67 -1.44 -6.54
CA ASN A 108 -7.15 -0.10 -6.33
C ASN A 108 -7.52 0.49 -4.96
N LEU A 109 -8.61 0.02 -4.34
CA LEU A 109 -8.86 0.25 -2.92
C LEU A 109 -7.72 -0.32 -2.05
N ILE A 110 -7.29 -1.55 -2.33
CA ILE A 110 -6.17 -2.20 -1.65
C ILE A 110 -4.88 -1.43 -1.93
N ALA A 111 -4.58 -1.13 -3.18
CA ALA A 111 -3.37 -0.39 -3.57
C ALA A 111 -3.26 0.97 -2.86
N PHE A 112 -4.38 1.70 -2.75
CA PHE A 112 -4.44 3.01 -2.11
C PHE A 112 -4.10 2.93 -0.62
N PHE A 113 -4.72 2.02 0.14
CA PHE A 113 -4.49 1.91 1.58
C PHE A 113 -3.22 1.12 1.94
N MET A 114 -2.78 0.18 1.09
CA MET A 114 -1.60 -0.63 1.34
C MET A 114 -0.30 0.06 0.94
N CYS A 115 -0.30 0.80 -0.18
CA CYS A 115 0.92 1.38 -0.74
C CYS A 115 0.81 2.87 -1.05
N GLY A 116 -0.39 3.37 -1.36
CA GLY A 116 -0.64 4.76 -1.69
C GLY A 116 -0.55 5.69 -0.47
N LEU A 117 -1.69 6.13 0.05
CA LEU A 117 -1.75 7.30 0.92
C LEU A 117 -1.00 7.10 2.25
N PRO A 118 -1.23 6.02 3.02
CA PRO A 118 -0.53 5.82 4.29
C PRO A 118 0.99 5.73 4.09
N GLY A 119 1.43 4.99 3.08
CA GLY A 119 2.86 4.83 2.76
C GLY A 119 3.49 6.12 2.27
N GLY A 120 2.78 6.88 1.42
CA GLY A 120 3.26 8.16 0.89
C GLY A 120 3.52 9.18 2.01
N LEU A 121 2.60 9.27 2.97
CA LEU A 121 2.75 10.13 4.14
C LEU A 121 3.93 9.70 5.03
N ASP A 122 4.09 8.40 5.28
CA ASP A 122 5.22 7.86 6.04
C ASP A 122 6.57 8.24 5.40
N TYR A 123 6.76 7.87 4.12
CA TYR A 123 8.00 8.17 3.42
C TYR A 123 8.26 9.68 3.31
N MET A 124 7.22 10.50 3.13
CA MET A 124 7.37 11.96 3.11
C MET A 124 7.90 12.47 4.46
N MET A 125 7.35 11.99 5.57
CA MET A 125 7.87 12.35 6.90
C MET A 125 9.31 11.89 7.09
N LEU A 126 9.68 10.70 6.61
CA LEU A 126 11.08 10.25 6.65
C LEU A 126 12.02 11.16 5.84
N VAL A 127 11.59 11.68 4.69
CA VAL A 127 12.32 12.72 3.96
C VAL A 127 12.51 13.97 4.83
N LEU A 128 11.43 14.46 5.46
CA LEU A 128 11.49 15.63 6.33
C LEU A 128 12.43 15.43 7.54
N VAL A 129 12.45 14.23 8.12
CA VAL A 129 13.40 13.87 9.20
C VAL A 129 14.83 13.93 8.70
N LYS A 130 15.13 13.37 7.51
CA LYS A 130 16.49 13.39 6.93
C LYS A 130 16.98 14.79 6.57
N HIS A 131 16.07 15.72 6.33
CA HIS A 131 16.36 17.13 6.11
C HIS A 131 16.34 17.99 7.39
N GLY A 132 16.06 17.39 8.56
CA GLY A 132 16.05 18.10 9.84
C GLY A 132 14.82 18.99 10.06
N VAL A 133 13.79 18.87 9.21
CA VAL A 133 12.53 19.63 9.31
C VAL A 133 11.60 19.01 10.35
N LEU A 134 11.60 17.67 10.47
CA LEU A 134 10.78 16.93 11.41
C LEU A 134 11.66 16.15 12.39
N THR A 135 11.26 16.05 13.66
CA THR A 135 11.97 15.18 14.60
C THR A 135 11.58 13.72 14.40
N SER A 136 12.50 12.78 14.70
CA SER A 136 12.18 11.35 14.63
C SER A 136 11.10 10.92 15.64
N GLN A 137 10.90 11.67 16.73
CA GLN A 137 9.81 11.38 17.67
C GLN A 137 8.46 11.77 17.07
N THR A 138 8.39 12.95 16.45
CA THR A 138 7.18 13.44 15.79
C THR A 138 6.77 12.54 14.63
N GLU A 139 7.73 12.12 13.79
CA GLU A 139 7.49 11.18 12.69
C GLU A 139 6.86 9.88 13.18
N LYS A 140 7.46 9.22 14.18
CA LYS A 140 6.92 7.97 14.75
C LYS A 140 5.50 8.13 15.30
N SER A 141 5.24 9.22 16.02
CA SER A 141 3.91 9.51 16.56
C SER A 141 2.86 9.62 15.45
N TRP A 142 3.17 10.34 14.37
CA TRP A 142 2.27 10.45 13.22
C TRP A 142 2.16 9.14 12.43
N ASN A 143 3.25 8.42 12.22
CA ASN A 143 3.28 7.13 11.54
C ASN A 143 2.38 6.11 12.26
N SER A 144 2.44 6.08 13.60
CA SER A 144 1.55 5.27 14.43
C SER A 144 0.08 5.64 14.22
N ARG A 145 -0.25 6.94 14.22
CA ARG A 145 -1.62 7.41 13.98
C ARG A 145 -2.12 7.05 12.58
N ILE A 146 -1.28 7.22 11.56
CA ILE A 146 -1.59 6.85 10.17
C ILE A 146 -1.88 5.36 10.07
N ASN A 147 -1.09 4.50 10.71
CA ASN A 147 -1.35 3.07 10.67
C ASN A 147 -2.63 2.66 11.41
N VAL A 148 -2.89 3.26 12.58
CA VAL A 148 -4.08 2.97 13.40
C VAL A 148 -5.37 3.49 12.78
N TRP A 149 -5.37 4.71 12.24
CA TRP A 149 -6.59 5.41 11.82
C TRP A 149 -6.82 5.41 10.31
N LEU A 150 -5.82 5.10 9.51
CA LEU A 150 -5.93 5.15 8.05
C LEU A 150 -5.62 3.80 7.40
N ARG A 151 -4.40 3.25 7.57
CA ARG A 151 -4.00 1.99 6.92
C ARG A 151 -4.85 0.81 7.39
N SER A 152 -4.90 0.58 8.70
CA SER A 152 -5.58 -0.58 9.28
C SER A 152 -7.09 -0.58 8.97
N PRO A 153 -7.82 0.54 9.19
CA PRO A 153 -9.24 0.60 8.84
C PRO A 153 -9.50 0.47 7.34
N GLY A 154 -8.67 1.07 6.48
CA GLY A 154 -8.84 0.99 5.03
C GLY A 154 -8.63 -0.42 4.47
N LEU A 155 -7.64 -1.16 4.98
CA LEU A 155 -7.44 -2.56 4.59
C LEU A 155 -8.47 -3.51 5.21
N LEU A 156 -8.99 -3.19 6.40
CA LEU A 156 -10.15 -3.90 6.95
C LEU A 156 -11.40 -3.67 6.08
N LEU A 157 -11.63 -2.45 5.60
CA LEU A 157 -12.69 -2.16 4.64
C LEU A 157 -12.53 -2.99 3.36
N ALA A 158 -11.32 -3.06 2.78
CA ALA A 158 -11.08 -3.89 1.61
C ALA A 158 -11.36 -5.38 1.85
N ALA A 159 -10.96 -5.92 3.01
CA ALA A 159 -11.28 -7.29 3.40
C ALA A 159 -12.80 -7.51 3.59
N TYR A 160 -13.50 -6.50 4.11
CA TYR A 160 -14.96 -6.51 4.23
C TYR A 160 -15.66 -6.48 2.85
N CYS A 161 -15.20 -5.64 1.92
CA CYS A 161 -15.69 -5.62 0.54
C CYS A 161 -15.54 -6.99 -0.13
N MET A 162 -14.38 -7.65 0.03
CA MET A 162 -14.18 -9.03 -0.44
C MET A 162 -15.20 -10.01 0.13
N PHE A 163 -15.46 -9.94 1.44
CA PHE A 163 -16.42 -10.80 2.11
C PHE A 163 -17.85 -10.58 1.58
N VAL A 164 -18.29 -9.32 1.50
CA VAL A 164 -19.63 -8.96 1.04
C VAL A 164 -19.83 -9.33 -0.43
N ALA A 165 -18.86 -9.01 -1.30
CA ALA A 165 -18.92 -9.36 -2.72
C ALA A 165 -18.97 -10.88 -2.95
N THR A 166 -18.29 -11.67 -2.11
CA THR A 166 -18.33 -13.14 -2.18
C THR A 166 -19.69 -13.71 -1.76
N ARG A 167 -20.35 -13.11 -0.77
CA ARG A 167 -21.57 -13.66 -0.15
C ARG A 167 -22.86 -13.16 -0.79
N SER A 168 -22.87 -11.89 -1.20
CA SER A 168 -24.07 -11.17 -1.61
C SER A 168 -23.89 -10.41 -2.94
N GLY A 169 -22.66 -10.40 -3.48
CA GLY A 169 -22.37 -9.79 -4.78
C GLY A 169 -22.77 -10.69 -5.95
N PRO A 170 -22.57 -10.22 -7.19
CA PRO A 170 -22.90 -10.99 -8.39
C PRO A 170 -22.09 -12.28 -8.49
N THR A 171 -22.75 -13.39 -8.86
CA THR A 171 -22.16 -14.74 -8.88
C THR A 171 -21.08 -14.94 -9.95
N HIS A 172 -21.05 -14.09 -10.97
CA HIS A 172 -20.05 -14.12 -12.04
C HIS A 172 -18.73 -13.47 -11.65
N THR A 173 -18.64 -12.79 -10.50
CA THR A 173 -17.42 -12.09 -10.09
C THR A 173 -16.32 -13.06 -9.66
N PRO A 174 -15.03 -12.70 -9.81
CA PRO A 174 -13.92 -13.53 -9.32
C PRO A 174 -14.02 -13.82 -7.82
N CYS A 175 -14.52 -12.86 -7.04
CA CYS A 175 -14.71 -13.02 -5.61
C CYS A 175 -15.71 -14.15 -5.28
N ALA A 176 -16.85 -14.19 -5.98
CA ALA A 176 -17.87 -15.23 -5.83
C ALA A 176 -17.47 -16.58 -6.44
N GLN A 177 -16.74 -16.59 -7.56
CA GLN A 177 -16.29 -17.82 -8.24
C GLN A 177 -15.14 -18.52 -7.51
N HIS A 178 -14.32 -17.77 -6.76
CA HIS A 178 -13.14 -18.30 -6.06
C HIS A 178 -13.12 -17.96 -4.56
N PRO A 179 -14.15 -18.35 -3.79
CA PRO A 179 -14.35 -17.90 -2.41
C PRO A 179 -13.19 -18.26 -1.48
N ILE A 180 -12.52 -19.40 -1.69
CA ILE A 180 -11.35 -19.80 -0.90
C ILE A 180 -10.17 -18.87 -1.15
N LYS A 181 -9.87 -18.55 -2.43
CA LYS A 181 -8.77 -17.63 -2.78
C LYS A 181 -9.07 -16.22 -2.26
N THR A 182 -10.32 -15.77 -2.38
CA THR A 182 -10.77 -14.49 -1.84
C THR A 182 -10.61 -14.44 -0.33
N ALA A 183 -10.97 -15.50 0.41
CA ALA A 183 -10.80 -15.56 1.86
C ALA A 183 -9.32 -15.52 2.27
N ILE A 184 -8.44 -16.22 1.55
CA ILE A 184 -6.98 -16.17 1.78
C ILE A 184 -6.45 -14.75 1.56
N ASN A 185 -6.83 -14.10 0.45
CA ASN A 185 -6.42 -12.72 0.17
C ASN A 185 -6.94 -11.73 1.22
N ALA A 186 -8.22 -11.84 1.61
CA ALA A 186 -8.79 -11.01 2.66
C ALA A 186 -8.04 -11.18 3.99
N MET A 187 -7.69 -12.42 4.36
CA MET A 187 -6.88 -12.71 5.54
C MET A 187 -5.48 -12.11 5.43
N LEU A 188 -4.79 -12.27 4.31
CA LEU A 188 -3.44 -11.71 4.12
C LEU A 188 -3.44 -10.18 4.17
N ILE A 189 -4.43 -9.52 3.56
CA ILE A 189 -4.59 -8.07 3.59
C ILE A 189 -4.87 -7.60 5.02
N PHE A 190 -5.79 -8.27 5.73
CA PHE A 190 -6.08 -7.98 7.13
C PHE A 190 -4.84 -8.16 8.01
N SER A 191 -4.14 -9.29 7.89
CA SER A 191 -2.93 -9.59 8.65
C SER A 191 -1.81 -8.60 8.36
N ASN A 192 -1.62 -8.17 7.10
CA ASN A 192 -0.69 -7.10 6.75
C ASN A 192 -1.03 -5.83 7.52
N ALA A 193 -2.29 -5.42 7.49
CA ALA A 193 -2.76 -4.21 8.15
C ALA A 193 -2.50 -4.23 9.66
N GLN A 194 -2.87 -5.32 10.33
CA GLN A 194 -2.71 -5.46 11.79
C GLN A 194 -1.24 -5.59 12.19
N TYR A 195 -0.44 -6.36 11.44
CA TYR A 195 0.98 -6.57 11.73
C TYR A 195 1.77 -5.27 11.66
N TYR A 196 1.63 -4.49 10.57
CA TYR A 196 2.34 -3.23 10.42
C TYR A 196 1.86 -2.19 11.44
N MET A 197 0.56 -2.15 11.73
CA MET A 197 0.03 -1.30 12.79
C MET A 197 0.67 -1.63 14.14
N GLN A 198 0.67 -2.91 14.56
CA GLN A 198 1.27 -3.35 15.81
C GLN A 198 2.77 -3.03 15.88
N LYS A 199 3.49 -3.23 14.77
CA LYS A 199 4.93 -2.96 14.69
C LYS A 199 5.23 -1.47 14.86
N VAL A 200 4.50 -0.60 14.18
CA VAL A 200 4.71 0.85 14.24
C VAL A 200 4.30 1.39 15.62
N THR A 201 3.15 0.98 16.15
CA THR A 201 2.69 1.41 17.48
C THR A 201 3.66 0.97 18.58
N GLY A 202 4.09 -0.29 18.56
CA GLY A 202 5.07 -0.83 19.51
C GLY A 202 6.42 -0.13 19.43
N ASN A 203 6.91 0.17 18.22
CA ASN A 203 8.13 0.95 18.03
C ASN A 203 8.02 2.38 18.53
N THR A 204 6.83 2.98 18.40
CA THR A 204 6.57 4.35 18.82
C THR A 204 6.53 4.45 20.34
N TYR A 205 5.80 3.54 21.00
CA TYR A 205 5.74 3.47 22.46
C TYR A 205 7.12 3.32 23.12
N ARG A 206 8.01 2.54 22.50
CA ARG A 206 9.37 2.34 23.02
C ARG A 206 10.30 3.55 22.84
N LYS A 207 10.00 4.47 21.92
CA LYS A 207 10.93 5.50 21.45
C LYS A 207 10.45 6.94 21.66
N VAL A 208 9.19 7.15 22.02
CA VAL A 208 8.59 8.47 22.24
C VAL A 208 8.32 8.65 23.73
N GLN A 209 8.87 9.71 24.32
CA GLN A 209 8.78 9.96 25.77
C GLN A 209 7.41 10.51 26.22
N ALA A 210 6.72 11.26 25.35
CA ALA A 210 5.40 11.79 25.61
C ALA A 210 4.48 11.49 24.41
N PHE A 211 3.67 10.45 24.53
CA PHE A 211 2.63 10.12 23.56
C PHE A 211 1.32 10.76 24.02
N ASN A 212 1.15 12.06 23.77
CA ASN A 212 -0.14 12.70 24.02
C ASN A 212 -1.12 12.14 22.98
N SER A 213 -2.11 11.39 23.43
CA SER A 213 -3.19 10.79 22.62
C SER A 213 -4.06 11.88 21.98
#